data_AF-A0A0Q8Q6I7-F1
#
_entry.id   AF-A0A0Q8Q6I7-F1
#
_cell.length_a   1.000
_cell.length_b   1.000
_cell.length_c   1.000
_cell.angle_alpha   90.00
_cell.angle_beta   90.00
_cell.angle_gamma   90.00
#
_symmetry.space_group_name_H-M   'P 1'
#
loop_
_entity.id
_entity.type
_entity.pdbx_description
1 polymer ?
#
loop_
_entity_poly.entity_id
_entity_poly.type
_entity_poly.pdbx_seq_one_letter_code
_entity_poly.pdbx_strand_id
1 'polypeptide(L)'
;MTFIKRPLAAAGATALLALSLSACGGGAPTDASKKDFCGGLADVVAASTAISGEEPDEKEWTTIQEAYADLGDIGTPEGIGEAERNGFEVTVEAIEGLDYDEAKKSFGDEDGSDSIPGVSKDEEKDVDKFSAYATKNCEEEITKQLTDDAAE
;
A
#
# COMPACT_ATOMS: atom_id res chain seq x y z
N MET A 1 -64.18 2.76 9.73
CA MET A 1 -63.57 3.01 8.41
C MET A 1 -62.67 4.23 8.57
N THR A 2 -61.43 4.04 9.00
CA THR A 2 -60.18 3.91 8.20
C THR A 2 -59.35 5.18 8.47
N PHE A 3 -58.40 5.13 9.42
CA PHE A 3 -56.93 5.22 9.22
C PHE A 3 -56.54 6.33 8.22
N ILE A 4 -55.64 7.29 8.51
CA ILE A 4 -54.21 7.10 8.84
C ILE A 4 -53.67 8.35 9.57
N LYS A 5 -53.03 8.14 10.73
CA LYS A 5 -52.03 9.01 11.37
C LYS A 5 -50.68 8.72 10.73
N ARG A 6 -49.88 9.74 10.37
CA ARG A 6 -48.41 9.66 10.39
C ARG A 6 -47.78 11.02 10.71
N PRO A 7 -47.22 11.23 11.91
CA PRO A 7 -46.27 12.31 12.15
C PRO A 7 -44.98 12.00 11.39
N LEU A 8 -44.37 13.02 10.77
CA LEU A 8 -43.02 12.92 10.24
C LEU A 8 -42.05 12.65 11.40
N ALA A 9 -41.66 11.39 11.57
CA ALA A 9 -40.47 11.04 12.31
C ALA A 9 -39.27 11.37 11.42
N ALA A 10 -38.74 12.58 11.57
CA ALA A 10 -37.38 12.91 11.14
C ALA A 10 -36.42 12.19 12.10
N ALA A 11 -36.14 10.93 11.79
CA ALA A 11 -35.14 10.13 12.50
C ALA A 11 -33.85 10.11 11.67
N GLY A 12 -32.79 10.66 12.27
CA GLY A 12 -31.41 10.22 12.12
C GLY A 12 -30.85 10.11 10.70
N ALA A 13 -30.20 11.19 10.24
CA ALA A 13 -29.15 11.08 9.22
C ALA A 13 -28.11 12.17 9.46
N THR A 14 -27.42 12.10 10.60
CA THR A 14 -26.10 12.75 10.77
C THR A 14 -25.05 11.65 10.69
N ALA A 15 -24.97 10.98 9.55
CA ALA A 15 -23.74 10.33 9.13
C ALA A 15 -22.99 11.38 8.31
N LEU A 16 -22.14 12.14 8.99
CA LEU A 16 -21.08 12.94 8.38
C LEU A 16 -20.04 11.97 7.81
N LEU A 17 -20.36 11.29 6.71
CA LEU A 17 -19.35 10.69 5.83
C LEU A 17 -19.01 11.74 4.79
N ALA A 18 -18.28 12.74 5.25
CA ALA A 18 -17.67 13.79 4.44
C ALA A 18 -16.16 13.77 4.72
N LEU A 19 -15.46 12.77 4.19
CA LEU A 19 -14.02 12.75 4.03
C LEU A 19 -13.71 12.16 2.66
N SER A 20 -13.00 12.94 1.84
CA SER A 20 -12.19 12.58 0.65
C SER A 20 -12.92 11.84 -0.49
N LEU A 21 -13.23 12.38 -1.67
CA LEU A 21 -12.39 13.14 -2.62
C LEU A 21 -11.04 12.46 -3.02
N SER A 22 -10.93 11.13 -2.95
CA SER A 22 -10.17 10.39 -3.97
C SER A 22 -11.13 9.95 -5.07
N ALA A 23 -10.79 10.32 -6.29
CA ALA A 23 -11.65 10.28 -7.44
C ALA A 23 -11.85 8.85 -7.95
N CYS A 24 -13.11 8.45 -8.10
CA CYS A 24 -13.58 7.48 -9.10
C CYS A 24 -12.93 6.08 -9.12
N GLY A 25 -13.30 5.23 -8.16
CA GLY A 25 -13.55 3.81 -8.45
C GLY A 25 -12.68 2.78 -7.74
N GLY A 26 -12.80 2.69 -6.41
CA GLY A 26 -12.36 1.53 -5.63
C GLY A 26 -10.87 1.57 -5.31
N GLY A 27 -10.53 2.18 -4.15
CA GLY A 27 -9.21 1.97 -3.56
C GLY A 27 -8.97 0.49 -3.25
N ALA A 28 -7.75 0.16 -2.84
CA ALA A 28 -7.33 -1.21 -2.63
C ALA A 28 -8.31 -2.02 -1.75
N PRO A 29 -8.47 -3.33 -2.00
CA PRO A 29 -9.30 -4.20 -1.17
C PRO A 29 -8.94 -4.09 0.33
N THR A 30 -9.90 -4.40 1.18
CA THR A 30 -9.81 -4.09 2.62
C THR A 30 -10.04 -5.31 3.50
N ASP A 31 -10.17 -6.45 2.85
CA ASP A 31 -10.56 -7.74 3.40
C ASP A 31 -9.48 -8.79 3.17
N ALA A 32 -8.26 -8.35 2.79
CA ALA A 32 -7.12 -9.25 2.63
C ALA A 32 -6.88 -10.02 3.92
N SER A 33 -6.60 -11.32 3.81
CA SER A 33 -6.13 -12.03 4.98
C SER A 33 -4.73 -11.52 5.34
N LYS A 34 -4.37 -11.54 6.62
CA LYS A 34 -3.01 -11.18 7.05
C LYS A 34 -1.95 -11.99 6.30
N LYS A 35 -2.27 -13.25 5.98
CA LYS A 35 -1.36 -14.13 5.23
C LYS A 35 -1.17 -13.66 3.79
N ASP A 36 -2.25 -13.29 3.10
CA ASP A 36 -2.16 -12.86 1.69
C ASP A 36 -1.43 -11.51 1.61
N PHE A 37 -1.77 -10.57 2.48
CA PHE A 37 -1.09 -9.28 2.57
C PHE A 37 0.41 -9.43 2.87
N CYS A 38 0.78 -10.22 3.88
CA CYS A 38 2.18 -10.44 4.20
C CYS A 38 2.92 -11.28 3.13
N GLY A 39 2.21 -12.16 2.42
CA GLY A 39 2.73 -12.87 1.26
C GLY A 39 3.07 -11.93 0.11
N GLY A 40 2.14 -11.06 -0.29
CA GLY A 40 2.40 -10.05 -1.32
C GLY A 40 3.53 -9.09 -0.95
N LEU A 41 3.62 -8.69 0.33
CA LEU A 41 4.77 -7.91 0.81
C LEU A 41 6.09 -8.68 0.71
N ALA A 42 6.09 -9.98 1.01
CA ALA A 42 7.28 -10.81 0.88
C ALA A 42 7.69 -10.98 -0.59
N ASP A 43 6.73 -11.05 -1.51
CA ASP A 43 6.98 -11.10 -2.95
C ASP A 43 7.59 -9.78 -3.46
N VAL A 44 7.10 -8.63 -2.98
CA VAL A 44 7.70 -7.30 -3.25
C VAL A 44 9.15 -7.25 -2.76
N VAL A 45 9.41 -7.72 -1.54
CA VAL A 45 10.77 -7.79 -0.99
C VAL A 45 11.64 -8.70 -1.85
N ALA A 46 11.16 -9.89 -2.22
CA ALA A 46 11.88 -10.83 -3.06
C ALA A 46 12.24 -10.22 -4.42
N ALA A 47 11.27 -9.58 -5.10
CA ALA A 47 11.49 -8.88 -6.36
C ALA A 47 12.56 -7.79 -6.24
N SER A 48 12.54 -7.04 -5.13
CA SER A 48 13.53 -5.99 -4.85
C SER A 48 14.92 -6.55 -4.54
N THR A 49 15.00 -7.66 -3.80
CA THR A 49 16.30 -8.27 -3.42
C THR A 49 16.92 -9.12 -4.53
N ALA A 50 16.14 -9.56 -5.52
CA ALA A 50 16.64 -10.30 -6.68
C ALA A 50 17.45 -9.42 -7.66
N ILE A 51 17.39 -8.09 -7.49
CA ILE A 51 18.11 -7.12 -8.31
C ILE A 51 19.60 -7.32 -8.16
N SER A 52 20.27 -7.52 -9.29
CA SER A 52 21.71 -7.74 -9.32
C SER A 52 22.46 -6.41 -9.45
N GLY A 53 22.50 -5.59 -8.39
CA GLY A 53 23.23 -4.32 -8.40
C GLY A 53 22.77 -3.33 -7.33
N GLU A 54 23.33 -2.12 -7.37
CA GLU A 54 22.88 -0.98 -6.54
C GLU A 54 21.64 -0.29 -7.14
N GLU A 55 21.40 -0.45 -8.44
CA GLU A 55 20.29 0.16 -9.18
C GLU A 55 19.63 -0.90 -10.08
N PRO A 56 18.29 -1.03 -10.08
CA PRO A 56 17.61 -1.89 -11.04
C PRO A 56 17.77 -1.38 -12.47
N ASP A 57 17.83 -2.30 -13.44
CA ASP A 57 17.54 -1.99 -14.83
C ASP A 57 16.04 -1.75 -15.08
N GLU A 58 15.66 -1.31 -16.29
CA GLU A 58 14.26 -1.01 -16.62
C GLU A 58 13.33 -2.22 -16.47
N LYS A 59 13.85 -3.42 -16.74
CA LYS A 59 13.08 -4.66 -16.64
C LYS A 59 12.93 -5.09 -15.18
N GLU A 60 14.00 -4.96 -14.38
CA GLU A 60 13.97 -5.18 -12.95
C GLU A 60 13.02 -4.19 -12.26
N TRP A 61 13.02 -2.90 -12.67
CA TRP A 61 12.06 -1.91 -12.19
C TRP A 61 10.62 -2.30 -12.52
N THR A 62 10.36 -2.73 -13.76
CA THR A 62 9.04 -3.23 -14.14
C THR A 62 8.61 -4.40 -13.25
N THR A 63 9.54 -5.28 -12.88
CA THR A 63 9.25 -6.42 -12.00
C THR A 63 8.87 -5.98 -10.59
N ILE A 64 9.54 -4.94 -10.06
CA ILE A 64 9.13 -4.30 -8.79
C ILE A 64 7.73 -3.71 -8.92
N GLN A 65 7.45 -2.96 -9.98
CA GLN A 65 6.14 -2.34 -10.19
C GLN A 65 5.02 -3.39 -10.28
N GLU A 66 5.25 -4.50 -10.98
CA GLU A 66 4.30 -5.62 -11.04
C GLU A 66 4.06 -6.23 -9.66
N ALA A 67 5.11 -6.40 -8.84
CA ALA A 67 4.94 -6.90 -7.47
C ALA A 67 4.15 -5.92 -6.58
N TYR A 68 4.33 -4.61 -6.73
CA TYR A 68 3.52 -3.60 -6.03
C TYR A 68 2.08 -3.57 -6.52
N ALA A 69 1.84 -3.79 -7.82
CA ALA A 69 0.50 -3.89 -8.37
C ALA A 69 -0.24 -5.14 -7.86
N ASP A 70 0.42 -6.29 -7.83
CA ASP A 70 -0.12 -7.51 -7.24
C ASP A 70 -0.45 -7.31 -5.75
N LEU A 71 0.43 -6.62 -5.02
CA LEU A 71 0.18 -6.24 -3.63
C LEU A 71 -1.03 -5.29 -3.50
N GLY A 72 -1.16 -4.30 -4.39
CA GLY A 72 -2.31 -3.40 -4.49
C GLY A 72 -3.63 -4.12 -4.71
N ASP A 73 -3.63 -5.12 -5.60
CA ASP A 73 -4.77 -5.99 -5.91
C ASP A 73 -5.14 -6.92 -4.76
N ILE A 74 -4.16 -7.38 -3.95
CA ILE A 74 -4.42 -8.10 -2.69
C ILE A 74 -5.09 -7.15 -1.70
N GLY A 75 -4.59 -5.91 -1.61
CA GLY A 75 -5.06 -4.90 -0.70
C GLY A 75 -4.63 -5.11 0.75
N THR A 76 -5.33 -4.47 1.66
CA THR A 76 -4.97 -4.40 3.08
C THR A 76 -5.88 -5.25 3.97
N PRO A 77 -5.39 -5.72 5.13
CA PRO A 77 -6.21 -6.51 6.03
C PRO A 77 -7.25 -5.67 6.79
N GLU A 78 -8.35 -6.32 7.17
CA GLU A 78 -9.37 -5.68 8.02
C GLU A 78 -8.74 -5.18 9.33
N GLY A 79 -9.03 -3.94 9.70
CA GLY A 79 -8.55 -3.34 10.95
C GLY A 79 -7.11 -2.82 10.90
N ILE A 80 -6.49 -2.75 9.72
CA ILE A 80 -5.37 -1.82 9.51
C ILE A 80 -5.83 -0.39 9.84
N GLY A 81 -4.97 0.42 10.47
CA GLY A 81 -5.33 1.80 10.77
C GLY A 81 -5.45 2.62 9.49
N GLU A 82 -6.26 3.69 9.52
CA GLU A 82 -6.51 4.53 8.33
C GLU A 82 -5.22 5.13 7.77
N ALA A 83 -4.28 5.50 8.65
CA ALA A 83 -3.01 6.08 8.25
C ALA A 83 -2.08 5.04 7.61
N GLU A 84 -2.01 3.85 8.19
CA GLU A 84 -1.27 2.72 7.63
C GLU A 84 -1.83 2.30 6.27
N ARG A 85 -3.16 2.34 6.11
CA ARG A 85 -3.81 2.09 4.83
C ARG A 85 -3.50 3.19 3.82
N ASN A 86 -3.60 4.45 4.22
CA ASN A 86 -3.28 5.56 3.33
C ASN A 86 -1.82 5.47 2.87
N GLY A 87 -0.90 5.14 3.77
CA GLY A 87 0.50 4.90 3.44
C GLY A 87 0.71 3.76 2.45
N PHE A 88 -0.04 2.66 2.60
CA PHE A 88 -0.06 1.57 1.62
C PHE A 88 -0.51 2.04 0.24
N GLU A 89 -1.68 2.69 0.15
CA GLU A 89 -2.26 3.12 -1.12
C GLU A 89 -1.34 4.14 -1.81
N VAL A 90 -0.79 5.10 -1.07
CA VAL A 90 0.21 6.05 -1.57
C VAL A 90 1.46 5.34 -2.08
N THR A 91 1.98 4.35 -1.35
CA THR A 91 3.21 3.64 -1.75
C THR A 91 2.97 2.88 -3.06
N VAL A 92 1.87 2.13 -3.15
CA VAL A 92 1.51 1.36 -4.35
C VAL A 92 1.30 2.29 -5.54
N GLU A 93 0.48 3.33 -5.40
CA GLU A 93 0.20 4.29 -6.46
C GLU A 93 1.47 5.04 -6.92
N ALA A 94 2.34 5.40 -5.98
CA ALA A 94 3.59 6.08 -6.30
C ALA A 94 4.52 5.16 -7.09
N ILE A 95 4.72 3.90 -6.68
CA ILE A 95 5.62 2.98 -7.38
C ILE A 95 5.06 2.58 -8.76
N GLU A 96 3.76 2.28 -8.86
CA GLU A 96 3.12 1.98 -10.15
C GLU A 96 3.14 3.16 -11.12
N GLY A 97 2.97 4.38 -10.59
CA GLY A 97 2.94 5.60 -11.38
C GLY A 97 4.31 6.14 -11.80
N LEU A 98 5.39 5.66 -11.18
CA LEU A 98 6.74 6.17 -11.37
C LEU A 98 7.44 5.46 -12.53
N ASP A 99 7.71 6.19 -13.61
CA ASP A 99 8.47 5.65 -14.72
C ASP A 99 9.95 5.43 -14.35
N TYR A 100 10.63 4.55 -15.09
CA TYR A 100 12.01 4.18 -14.80
C TYR A 100 13.00 5.37 -14.83
N ASP A 101 12.79 6.35 -15.72
CA ASP A 101 13.67 7.52 -15.81
C ASP A 101 13.51 8.46 -14.60
N GLU A 102 12.30 8.56 -14.06
CA GLU A 102 12.00 9.25 -12.80
C GLU A 102 12.55 8.47 -11.60
N ALA A 103 12.34 7.14 -11.56
CA ALA A 103 12.78 6.26 -10.48
C ALA A 103 14.31 6.22 -10.32
N LYS A 104 15.05 6.23 -11.44
CA LYS A 104 16.53 6.37 -11.43
C LYS A 104 17.04 7.62 -10.74
N LYS A 105 16.24 8.69 -10.65
CA LYS A 105 16.67 9.89 -9.92
C LYS A 105 16.73 9.63 -8.42
N SER A 106 16.03 8.60 -7.94
CA SER A 106 15.98 8.17 -6.54
C SER A 106 16.91 7.02 -6.23
N PHE A 107 17.26 6.18 -7.22
CA PHE A 107 18.31 5.18 -7.08
C PHE A 107 19.67 5.90 -7.06
N GLY A 108 20.15 6.29 -5.88
CA GLY A 108 21.48 6.90 -5.73
C GLY A 108 21.54 8.30 -5.13
N ASP A 109 20.46 8.82 -4.56
CA ASP A 109 20.58 9.95 -3.62
C ASP A 109 21.39 9.51 -2.39
N GLU A 110 22.65 9.95 -2.29
CA GLU A 110 23.58 9.68 -1.18
C GLU A 110 23.02 10.12 0.20
N ASP A 111 22.01 10.98 0.21
CA ASP A 111 21.34 11.45 1.42
C ASP A 111 20.24 10.50 1.95
N GLY A 112 19.91 9.43 1.21
CA GLY A 112 18.95 8.41 1.68
C GLY A 112 17.62 9.00 2.12
N SER A 113 17.13 10.03 1.44
CA SER A 113 15.80 10.57 1.71
C SER A 113 14.83 9.43 1.40
N ASP A 114 14.22 8.83 2.42
CA ASP A 114 13.14 7.83 2.35
C ASP A 114 11.87 8.35 1.61
N SER A 115 12.00 9.46 0.90
CA SER A 115 10.95 10.18 0.18
C SER A 115 10.77 9.56 -1.19
N ILE A 116 9.67 8.81 -1.35
CA ILE A 116 9.22 8.35 -2.66
C ILE A 116 8.87 9.57 -3.52
N PRO A 117 9.41 9.71 -4.76
CA PRO A 117 9.10 10.82 -5.63
C PRO A 117 7.59 11.00 -5.82
N GLY A 118 7.12 12.24 -5.74
CA GLY A 118 5.70 12.55 -5.89
C GLY A 118 4.88 12.44 -4.59
N VAL A 119 5.46 11.93 -3.50
CA VAL A 119 4.79 11.85 -2.19
C VAL A 119 5.03 13.13 -1.38
N SER A 120 3.96 13.68 -0.79
CA SER A 120 4.04 14.84 0.08
C SER A 120 4.44 14.48 1.51
N LYS A 121 4.92 15.45 2.30
CA LYS A 121 5.36 15.24 3.70
C LYS A 121 4.29 14.70 4.66
N ASP A 122 3.03 14.93 4.35
CA ASP A 122 1.95 14.38 5.17
C ASP A 122 1.66 12.93 4.79
N GLU A 123 1.83 12.59 3.51
CA GLU A 123 1.75 11.21 3.02
C GLU A 123 2.97 10.38 3.46
N GLU A 124 4.17 10.97 3.50
CA GLU A 124 5.39 10.31 4.03
C GLU A 124 5.18 9.75 5.45
N LYS A 125 4.49 10.47 6.33
CA LYS A 125 4.19 9.98 7.70
C LYS A 125 3.27 8.77 7.72
N ASP A 126 2.40 8.68 6.73
CA ASP A 126 1.47 7.56 6.60
C ASP A 126 2.19 6.37 5.98
N VAL A 127 3.08 6.60 5.00
CA VAL A 127 4.04 5.62 4.48
C VAL A 127 4.92 5.07 5.62
N ASP A 128 5.43 5.91 6.52
CA ASP A 128 6.23 5.47 7.68
C ASP A 128 5.43 4.53 8.61
N LYS A 129 4.16 4.87 8.88
CA LYS A 129 3.29 4.03 9.71
C LYS A 129 2.97 2.72 9.02
N PHE A 130 2.74 2.76 7.71
CA PHE A 130 2.56 1.57 6.89
C PHE A 130 3.79 0.67 6.97
N SER A 131 4.98 1.20 6.71
CA SER A 131 6.25 0.47 6.81
C SER A 131 6.45 -0.14 8.20
N ALA A 132 6.21 0.64 9.27
CA ALA A 132 6.30 0.14 10.64
C ALA A 132 5.28 -0.98 10.93
N TYR A 133 4.06 -0.87 10.40
CA TYR A 133 3.05 -1.91 10.49
C TYR A 133 3.48 -3.17 9.74
N ALA A 134 3.93 -3.03 8.49
CA ALA A 134 4.37 -4.12 7.62
C ALA A 134 5.54 -4.89 8.25
N THR A 135 6.60 -4.19 8.69
CA THR A 135 7.72 -4.81 9.38
C THR A 135 7.25 -5.59 10.61
N LYS A 136 6.47 -4.96 11.49
CA LYS A 136 6.04 -5.60 12.74
C LYS A 136 5.10 -6.80 12.52
N ASN A 137 4.26 -6.74 11.49
CA ASN A 137 3.21 -7.73 11.29
C ASN A 137 3.59 -8.85 10.33
N CYS A 138 4.54 -8.60 9.44
CA CYS A 138 4.96 -9.52 8.38
C CYS A 138 6.41 -9.99 8.52
N GLU A 139 7.12 -9.60 9.60
CA GLU A 139 8.49 -10.03 9.89
C GLU A 139 8.72 -11.54 9.67
N GLU A 140 7.80 -12.37 10.15
CA GLU A 140 7.91 -13.83 10.04
C GLU A 140 7.85 -14.32 8.59
N GLU A 141 6.90 -13.83 7.78
CA GLU A 141 6.76 -14.24 6.37
C GLU A 141 7.91 -13.66 5.53
N ILE A 142 8.32 -12.41 5.77
CA ILE A 142 9.47 -11.77 5.09
C ILE A 142 10.76 -12.54 5.41
N THR A 143 11.01 -12.82 6.70
CA THR A 143 12.20 -13.58 7.12
C THR A 143 12.20 -14.97 6.49
N LYS A 144 11.04 -15.63 6.47
CA LYS A 144 10.90 -16.95 5.87
C LYS A 144 11.24 -16.91 4.38
N GLN A 145 10.68 -15.96 3.63
CA GLN A 145 10.94 -15.79 2.20
C GLN A 145 12.44 -15.60 1.91
N LEU A 146 13.12 -14.76 2.71
CA LEU A 146 14.56 -14.54 2.59
C LEU A 146 15.40 -15.79 2.94
N THR A 147 14.94 -16.62 3.87
CA THR A 147 15.66 -17.85 4.26
C THR A 147 15.42 -19.04 3.34
N ASP A 148 14.25 -19.14 2.71
CA ASP A 148 13.95 -20.19 1.74
C ASP A 148 14.73 -19.97 0.44
N ASP A 149 14.94 -18.72 0.00
CA ASP A 149 15.77 -18.39 -1.18
C ASP A 149 17.27 -18.70 -0.97
N ALA A 150 17.76 -18.59 0.28
CA ALA A 150 19.14 -18.95 0.64
C ALA A 150 19.41 -20.46 0.74
N ALA A 151 18.36 -21.30 0.61
CA ALA A 151 18.45 -22.75 0.74
C ALA A 151 18.44 -23.51 -0.61
N GLU A 152 18.21 -22.81 -1.73
CA GLU A 152 18.35 -23.34 -3.11
C GLU A 152 19.72 -23.00 -3.73
#